data_AF-A0A2V8MWQ6-F1
#
_entry.id   AF-A0A2V8MWQ6-F1
#
_cell.length_a   1.000
_cell.length_b   1.000
_cell.length_c   1.000
_cell.angle_alpha   90.00
_cell.angle_beta   90.00
_cell.angle_gamma   90.00
#
_symmetry.space_group_name_H-M   'P 1'
#
loop_
_entity.id
_entity.type
_entity.pdbx_description
1 polymer ?
#
loop_
_entity_poly.entity_id
_entity_poly.type
_entity_poly.pdbx_seq_one_letter_code
_entity_poly.pdbx_strand_id
1 'polypeptide(L)'
;MDAKFHPAMVAIKTGDLERLRELIRQDPTLATSRSSTSHPTLLQCLVLSGKDLPNKLELAKVLIAAGAELSGPLGACGSCDNVEMAELLLDCGAAINGLGGWSPLEEALYWNSGRVVDLLVRRGASIQNLRIAAGLGRTDLIERFFNSDGTLKPEAGTINWPWGDLHVIQNSNFDPAGKQQLAAKFSSWTNDRQSIINNAFVYACMHGHMDAANLLLEEGAQVNAIPGGFDYSGTGLHYAALNGHRAMVEFLIQRGADIHMKDEKVGASPAGWADYGGHPEIRDYLNASETGDLL
;
A
#
# COMPACT_ATOMS: atom_id res chain seq x y z
N MET A 1 1.94 -15.69 -16.16
CA MET A 1 2.69 -16.75 -15.46
C MET A 1 3.06 -17.84 -16.45
N ASP A 2 4.31 -18.30 -16.40
CA ASP A 2 4.86 -19.24 -17.39
C ASP A 2 4.13 -20.57 -17.31
N ALA A 3 4.06 -21.27 -18.44
CA ALA A 3 3.33 -22.53 -18.56
C ALA A 3 3.74 -23.58 -17.51
N LYS A 4 5.02 -23.59 -17.09
CA LYS A 4 5.52 -24.52 -16.07
C LYS A 4 4.79 -24.40 -14.73
N PHE A 5 4.29 -23.23 -14.37
CA PHE A 5 3.58 -23.01 -13.12
C PHE A 5 2.08 -23.31 -13.20
N HIS A 6 1.50 -23.45 -14.41
CA HIS A 6 0.05 -23.61 -14.56
C HIS A 6 -0.51 -24.79 -13.77
N PRO A 7 0.11 -25.98 -13.77
CA PRO A 7 -0.38 -27.10 -12.96
C PRO A 7 -0.38 -26.79 -11.45
N ALA A 8 0.67 -26.13 -10.95
CA ALA A 8 0.79 -25.77 -9.54
C ALA A 8 -0.20 -24.67 -9.15
N MET A 9 -0.47 -23.72 -10.05
CA MET A 9 -1.50 -22.70 -9.87
C MET A 9 -2.91 -23.29 -9.80
N VAL A 10 -3.20 -24.33 -10.61
CA VAL A 10 -4.48 -25.06 -10.50
C VAL A 10 -4.58 -25.71 -9.13
N ALA A 11 -3.54 -26.44 -8.70
CA ALA A 11 -3.53 -27.07 -7.39
C ALA A 11 -3.72 -26.06 -6.23
N ILE A 12 -3.06 -24.90 -6.30
CA ILE A 12 -3.25 -23.81 -5.34
C ILE A 12 -4.71 -23.34 -5.34
N LYS A 13 -5.27 -22.99 -6.50
CA LYS A 13 -6.65 -22.48 -6.60
C LYS A 13 -7.70 -23.46 -6.08
N THR A 14 -7.45 -24.76 -6.22
CA THR A 14 -8.37 -25.81 -5.75
C THR A 14 -8.05 -26.29 -4.33
N GLY A 15 -7.01 -25.76 -3.67
CA GLY A 15 -6.57 -26.22 -2.37
C GLY A 15 -6.01 -27.65 -2.37
N ASP A 16 -5.55 -28.17 -3.51
CA ASP A 16 -5.05 -29.54 -3.65
C ASP A 16 -3.60 -29.67 -3.15
N LEU A 17 -3.47 -29.93 -1.85
CA LEU A 17 -2.20 -30.03 -1.14
C LEU A 17 -1.33 -31.19 -1.65
N GLU A 18 -1.93 -32.36 -1.89
CA GLU A 18 -1.19 -33.54 -2.35
C GLU A 18 -0.69 -33.35 -3.77
N ARG A 19 -1.50 -32.77 -4.65
CA ARG A 19 -1.06 -32.44 -6.01
C ARG A 19 0.06 -31.41 -5.99
N LEU A 20 -0.01 -30.39 -5.14
CA LEU A 20 1.07 -29.42 -5.01
C LEU A 20 2.36 -30.10 -4.53
N ARG A 21 2.31 -30.95 -3.50
CA ARG A 21 3.46 -31.73 -3.01
C ARG A 21 4.10 -32.57 -4.11
N GLU A 22 3.28 -33.23 -4.92
CA GLU A 22 3.73 -34.03 -6.05
C GLU A 22 4.51 -33.17 -7.07
N LEU A 23 3.91 -32.04 -7.47
CA LEU A 23 4.52 -31.13 -8.44
C LEU A 23 5.84 -30.54 -7.95
N ILE A 24 5.90 -30.12 -6.68
CA ILE A 24 7.13 -29.58 -6.08
C ILE A 24 8.21 -30.65 -5.95
N ARG A 25 7.85 -31.92 -5.69
CA ARG A 25 8.84 -33.01 -5.64
C ARG A 25 9.42 -33.32 -7.03
N GLN A 26 8.59 -33.21 -8.07
CA GLN A 26 9.00 -33.42 -9.47
C GLN A 26 9.86 -32.27 -9.98
N ASP A 27 9.51 -31.02 -9.62
CA ASP A 27 10.25 -29.82 -9.99
C ASP A 27 10.31 -28.83 -8.80
N PRO A 28 11.35 -28.93 -7.94
CA PRO A 28 11.52 -28.00 -6.82
C PRO A 28 11.71 -26.54 -7.27
N THR A 29 12.11 -26.30 -8.52
CA THR A 29 12.31 -24.94 -9.02
C THR A 29 10.99 -24.17 -9.12
N LEU A 30 9.84 -24.84 -9.09
CA LEU A 30 8.53 -24.19 -9.02
C LEU A 30 8.35 -23.33 -7.76
N ALA A 31 8.99 -23.70 -6.64
CA ALA A 31 8.94 -22.94 -5.40
C ALA A 31 9.90 -21.74 -5.39
N THR A 32 11.04 -21.86 -6.09
CA THR A 32 12.13 -20.87 -6.04
C THR A 32 12.18 -19.93 -7.23
N SER A 33 11.58 -20.31 -8.36
CA SER A 33 11.58 -19.51 -9.59
C SER A 33 10.54 -18.40 -9.55
N ARG A 34 10.90 -17.26 -10.14
CA ARG A 34 9.94 -16.24 -10.55
C ARG A 34 9.48 -16.54 -11.98
N SER A 35 8.23 -16.26 -12.29
CA SER A 35 7.76 -16.33 -13.67
C SER A 35 8.48 -15.28 -14.53
N SER A 36 8.70 -15.55 -15.82
CA SER A 36 9.23 -14.60 -16.81
C SER A 36 8.14 -13.81 -17.55
N THR A 37 6.88 -14.22 -17.46
CA THR A 37 5.71 -13.56 -18.07
C THR A 37 4.82 -12.81 -17.08
N SER A 38 5.12 -12.90 -15.79
CA SER A 38 4.43 -12.16 -14.72
C SER A 38 5.36 -11.98 -13.52
N HIS A 39 5.11 -10.99 -12.67
CA HIS A 39 5.99 -10.71 -11.54
C HIS A 39 5.98 -11.70 -10.37
N PRO A 40 4.89 -12.40 -10.00
CA PRO A 40 4.86 -13.12 -8.73
C PRO A 40 5.59 -14.47 -8.76
N THR A 41 6.12 -14.86 -7.61
CA THR A 41 6.49 -16.25 -7.29
C THR A 41 5.24 -17.08 -7.02
N LEU A 42 5.37 -18.41 -6.99
CA LEU A 42 4.24 -19.29 -6.69
C LEU A 42 3.66 -19.03 -5.28
N LEU A 43 4.53 -18.77 -4.29
CA LEU A 43 4.10 -18.41 -2.94
C LEU A 43 3.39 -17.05 -2.90
N GLN A 44 3.87 -16.05 -3.64
CA GLN A 44 3.18 -14.77 -3.75
C GLN A 44 1.81 -14.92 -4.42
N CYS A 45 1.68 -15.79 -5.42
CA CYS A 45 0.37 -16.12 -6.00
C CYS A 45 -0.56 -16.79 -5.00
N LEU A 46 -0.06 -17.69 -4.15
CA LEU A 46 -0.85 -18.30 -3.07
C LEU A 46 -1.34 -17.23 -2.07
N VAL A 47 -0.49 -16.27 -1.69
CA VAL A 47 -0.88 -15.14 -0.82
C VAL A 47 -2.05 -14.36 -1.41
N LEU A 48 -1.97 -14.00 -2.70
CA LEU A 48 -2.91 -13.12 -3.38
C LEU A 48 -4.22 -13.82 -3.76
N SER A 49 -4.14 -15.03 -4.30
CA SER A 49 -5.29 -15.74 -4.87
C SER A 49 -5.86 -16.86 -3.98
N GLY A 50 -5.12 -17.28 -2.97
CA GLY A 50 -5.50 -18.34 -2.04
C GLY A 50 -5.83 -17.83 -0.63
N LYS A 51 -6.06 -16.52 -0.46
CA LYS A 51 -6.29 -15.89 0.86
C LYS A 51 -7.42 -16.57 1.66
N ASP A 52 -8.45 -17.04 0.97
CA ASP A 52 -9.65 -17.63 1.60
C ASP A 52 -9.64 -19.17 1.64
N LEU A 53 -8.56 -19.81 1.18
CA LEU A 53 -8.45 -21.26 1.24
C LEU A 53 -8.26 -21.73 2.69
N PRO A 54 -9.02 -22.73 3.15
CA PRO A 54 -8.93 -23.21 4.54
C PRO A 54 -7.57 -23.84 4.87
N ASN A 55 -6.85 -24.32 3.86
CA ASN A 55 -5.53 -24.94 3.99
C ASN A 55 -4.38 -24.08 3.40
N LYS A 56 -4.59 -22.76 3.23
CA LYS A 56 -3.59 -21.84 2.66
C LYS A 56 -2.22 -21.93 3.35
N LEU A 57 -2.20 -22.08 4.67
CA LEU A 57 -0.96 -22.16 5.45
C LEU A 57 -0.21 -23.47 5.19
N GLU A 58 -0.92 -24.59 4.99
CA GLU A 58 -0.29 -25.87 4.66
C GLU A 58 0.30 -25.87 3.25
N LEU A 59 -0.40 -25.26 2.29
CA LEU A 59 0.12 -25.03 0.95
C LEU A 59 1.39 -24.15 1.00
N ALA A 60 1.37 -23.09 1.81
CA ALA A 60 2.51 -22.19 1.97
C ALA A 60 3.70 -22.92 2.59
N LYS A 61 3.50 -23.73 3.63
CA LYS A 61 4.56 -24.55 4.25
C LYS A 61 5.24 -25.47 3.25
N VAL A 62 4.52 -26.04 2.28
CA VAL A 62 5.12 -26.86 1.20
C VAL A 62 6.08 -26.03 0.35
N LEU A 63 5.68 -24.82 -0.03
CA LEU A 63 6.52 -23.92 -0.84
C LEU A 63 7.72 -23.39 -0.05
N ILE A 64 7.51 -23.01 1.21
CA ILE A 64 8.55 -22.53 2.13
C ILE A 64 9.59 -23.64 2.35
N ALA A 65 9.15 -24.86 2.65
CA ALA A 65 10.06 -26.01 2.83
C ALA A 65 10.86 -26.34 1.56
N ALA A 66 10.33 -26.00 0.38
CA ALA A 66 11.01 -26.13 -0.90
C ALA A 66 11.89 -24.91 -1.27
N GLY A 67 12.06 -23.96 -0.35
CA GLY A 67 13.00 -22.84 -0.50
C GLY A 67 12.42 -21.58 -1.13
N ALA A 68 11.09 -21.40 -1.10
CA ALA A 68 10.48 -20.16 -1.60
C ALA A 68 11.03 -18.91 -0.87
N GLU A 69 11.28 -17.84 -1.62
CA GLU A 69 11.58 -16.52 -1.03
C GLU A 69 10.34 -15.97 -0.32
N LEU A 70 10.55 -15.27 0.80
CA LEU A 70 9.47 -14.86 1.69
C LEU A 70 9.16 -13.36 1.66
N SER A 71 10.06 -12.55 1.09
CA SER A 71 9.98 -11.08 1.22
C SER A 71 8.92 -10.49 0.29
N GLY A 72 8.87 -10.93 -0.97
CA GLY A 72 7.81 -10.55 -1.89
C GLY A 72 6.42 -11.01 -1.41
N PRO A 73 6.26 -12.29 -0.99
CA PRO A 73 5.04 -12.78 -0.37
C PRO A 73 4.59 -12.01 0.87
N LEU A 74 5.52 -11.58 1.74
CA LEU A 74 5.18 -10.78 2.92
C LEU A 74 4.62 -9.41 2.52
N GLY A 75 5.23 -8.74 1.55
CA GLY A 75 4.68 -7.50 0.97
C GLY A 75 3.26 -7.72 0.41
N ALA A 76 3.07 -8.78 -0.38
CA ALA A 76 1.76 -9.13 -0.92
C ALA A 76 0.69 -9.45 0.14
N CYS A 77 1.08 -9.84 1.36
CA CYS A 77 0.11 -9.97 2.45
C CYS A 77 -0.46 -8.61 2.85
N GLY A 78 0.36 -7.55 2.78
CA GLY A 78 -0.05 -6.17 3.00
C GLY A 78 -0.98 -5.61 1.92
N SER A 79 -0.96 -6.14 0.69
CA SER A 79 -1.88 -5.68 -0.35
C SER A 79 -3.27 -6.31 -0.29
N CYS A 80 -3.45 -7.37 0.50
CA CYS A 80 -4.71 -8.09 0.61
C CYS A 80 -5.11 -8.38 2.06
N ASP A 81 -4.52 -7.72 3.05
CA ASP A 81 -4.75 -7.93 4.48
C ASP A 81 -4.77 -9.41 4.93
N ASN A 82 -3.80 -10.21 4.46
CA ASN A 82 -3.68 -11.64 4.76
C ASN A 82 -2.79 -11.88 6.00
N VAL A 83 -3.29 -11.50 7.18
CA VAL A 83 -2.50 -11.49 8.42
C VAL A 83 -2.02 -12.87 8.87
N GLU A 84 -2.79 -13.94 8.65
CA GLU A 84 -2.36 -15.29 9.07
C GLU A 84 -1.17 -15.76 8.23
N MET A 85 -1.15 -15.40 6.95
CA MET A 85 -0.02 -15.68 6.07
C MET A 85 1.19 -14.80 6.42
N ALA A 86 0.97 -13.52 6.70
CA ALA A 86 2.04 -12.63 7.16
C ALA A 86 2.70 -13.15 8.45
N GLU A 87 1.92 -13.63 9.41
CA GLU A 87 2.42 -14.21 10.66
C GLU A 87 3.29 -15.44 10.40
N LEU A 88 2.80 -16.39 9.59
CA LEU A 88 3.58 -17.56 9.17
C LEU A 88 4.90 -17.17 8.50
N LEU A 89 4.88 -16.22 7.57
CA LEU A 89 6.08 -15.80 6.84
C LEU A 89 7.10 -15.16 7.79
N LEU A 90 6.66 -14.34 8.73
CA LEU A 90 7.53 -13.75 9.76
C LEU A 90 8.11 -14.83 10.70
N ASP A 91 7.31 -15.81 11.12
CA ASP A 91 7.78 -16.95 11.92
C ASP A 91 8.81 -17.79 11.17
N CYS A 92 8.71 -17.86 9.84
CA CYS A 92 9.68 -18.51 8.96
C CYS A 92 10.88 -17.62 8.58
N GLY A 93 11.01 -16.42 9.17
CA GLY A 93 12.17 -15.55 8.99
C GLY A 93 12.10 -14.60 7.80
N ALA A 94 10.90 -14.26 7.30
CA ALA A 94 10.74 -13.18 6.34
C ALA A 94 11.29 -11.86 6.90
N ALA A 95 11.99 -11.09 6.07
CA ALA A 95 12.52 -9.80 6.46
C ALA A 95 11.35 -8.81 6.69
N ILE A 96 11.11 -8.43 7.95
CA ILE A 96 9.96 -7.60 8.34
C ILE A 96 9.92 -6.24 7.64
N ASN A 97 11.09 -5.65 7.35
CA ASN A 97 11.24 -4.39 6.64
C ASN A 97 11.46 -4.59 5.12
N GLY A 98 11.30 -5.82 4.63
CA GLY A 98 11.67 -6.19 3.26
C GLY A 98 13.18 -6.22 3.03
N LEU A 99 13.58 -6.31 1.76
CA LEU A 99 14.98 -6.38 1.34
C LEU A 99 15.52 -5.03 0.80
N GLY A 100 14.80 -3.94 1.06
CA GLY A 100 15.11 -2.59 0.59
C GLY A 100 14.04 -2.02 -0.36
N GLY A 101 14.02 -0.70 -0.50
CA GLY A 101 13.00 0.01 -1.28
C GLY A 101 11.70 0.19 -0.49
N TRP A 102 10.59 -0.30 -1.04
CA TRP A 102 9.27 -0.24 -0.42
C TRP A 102 9.04 -1.41 0.54
N SER A 103 8.70 -1.10 1.78
CA SER A 103 8.56 -2.07 2.86
C SER A 103 7.16 -2.72 2.91
N PRO A 104 7.03 -3.92 3.52
CA PRO A 104 5.72 -4.52 3.77
C PRO A 104 4.76 -3.63 4.58
N LEU A 105 5.29 -2.79 5.48
CA LEU A 105 4.47 -1.86 6.26
C LEU A 105 3.91 -0.72 5.39
N GLU A 106 4.70 -0.21 4.46
CA GLU A 106 4.22 0.79 3.49
C GLU A 106 3.17 0.18 2.56
N GLU A 107 3.36 -1.06 2.11
CA GLU A 107 2.36 -1.78 1.30
C GLU A 107 1.05 -1.91 2.06
N ALA A 108 1.12 -2.33 3.33
CA ALA A 108 -0.05 -2.49 4.17
C ALA A 108 -0.78 -1.16 4.45
N LEU A 109 -0.05 -0.06 4.65
CA LEU A 109 -0.63 1.27 4.80
C LEU A 109 -1.31 1.73 3.49
N TYR A 110 -0.65 1.58 2.34
CA TYR A 110 -1.21 1.99 1.04
C TYR A 110 -2.55 1.31 0.74
N TRP A 111 -2.65 0.01 1.04
CA TRP A 111 -3.87 -0.77 0.80
C TRP A 111 -4.84 -0.76 1.99
N ASN A 112 -4.59 0.05 3.02
CA ASN A 112 -5.39 0.13 4.24
C ASN A 112 -5.63 -1.25 4.90
N SER A 113 -4.60 -2.10 4.90
CA SER A 113 -4.62 -3.46 5.48
C SER A 113 -4.31 -3.43 6.98
N GLY A 114 -5.29 -2.96 7.76
CA GLY A 114 -5.13 -2.70 9.19
C GLY A 114 -4.61 -3.89 10.01
N ARG A 115 -5.06 -5.12 9.74
CA ARG A 115 -4.62 -6.30 10.53
C ARG A 115 -3.14 -6.60 10.29
N VAL A 116 -2.68 -6.45 9.05
CA VAL A 116 -1.26 -6.60 8.70
C VAL A 116 -0.43 -5.43 9.24
N VAL A 117 -0.93 -4.19 9.17
CA VAL A 117 -0.28 -3.03 9.80
C VAL A 117 -0.04 -3.29 11.30
N ASP A 118 -1.08 -3.70 12.02
CA ASP A 118 -1.00 -4.01 13.46
C ASP A 118 -0.01 -5.14 13.77
N LEU A 119 0.02 -6.18 12.95
CA LEU A 119 0.99 -7.27 13.10
C LEU A 119 2.42 -6.77 12.91
N LEU A 120 2.69 -6.05 11.81
CA LEU A 120 4.04 -5.57 11.48
C LEU A 120 4.56 -4.61 12.56
N VAL A 121 3.75 -3.65 12.99
CA VAL A 121 4.12 -2.71 14.06
C VAL A 121 4.40 -3.45 15.37
N ARG A 122 3.52 -4.38 15.79
CA ARG A 122 3.73 -5.19 17.01
C ARG A 122 5.00 -6.05 16.94
N ARG A 123 5.40 -6.47 15.74
CA ARG A 123 6.60 -7.30 15.51
C ARG A 123 7.86 -6.47 15.27
N GLY A 124 7.78 -5.14 15.40
CA GLY A 124 8.93 -4.25 15.35
C GLY A 124 9.32 -3.79 13.95
N ALA A 125 8.36 -3.70 13.02
CA ALA A 125 8.59 -3.05 11.74
C ALA A 125 9.04 -1.60 11.94
N SER A 126 9.99 -1.15 11.13
CA SER A 126 10.61 0.16 11.25
C SER A 126 9.68 1.27 10.76
N ILE A 127 9.55 2.34 11.55
CA ILE A 127 8.90 3.59 11.14
C ILE A 127 10.00 4.53 10.63
N GLN A 128 10.41 4.28 9.39
CA GLN A 128 11.65 4.82 8.83
C GLN A 128 11.50 6.11 8.04
N ASN A 129 10.28 6.57 7.79
CA ASN A 129 10.03 7.79 7.02
C ASN A 129 8.75 8.51 7.48
N LEU A 130 8.60 9.74 6.99
CA LEU A 130 7.51 10.64 7.38
C LEU A 130 6.13 10.07 7.01
N ARG A 131 6.03 9.43 5.84
CA ARG A 131 4.79 8.80 5.36
C ARG A 131 4.30 7.72 6.33
N ILE A 132 5.17 6.79 6.75
CA ILE A 132 4.79 5.72 7.68
C ILE A 132 4.36 6.32 9.02
N ALA A 133 5.11 7.31 9.53
CA ALA A 133 4.75 7.98 10.77
C ALA A 133 3.37 8.66 10.69
N ALA A 134 3.08 9.34 9.59
CA ALA A 134 1.80 9.97 9.34
C ALA A 134 0.65 8.96 9.20
N GLY A 135 0.85 7.89 8.43
CA GLY A 135 -0.14 6.84 8.24
C GLY A 135 -0.43 6.02 9.50
N LEU A 136 0.48 6.01 10.48
CA LEU A 136 0.28 5.42 11.81
C LEU A 136 -0.17 6.43 12.87
N GLY A 137 -0.33 7.71 12.52
CA GLY A 137 -0.72 8.76 13.46
C GLY A 137 0.33 9.06 14.54
N ARG A 138 1.60 8.72 14.30
CA ARG A 138 2.70 8.85 15.27
C ARG A 138 3.28 10.27 15.26
N THR A 139 2.55 11.22 15.84
CA THR A 139 2.95 12.63 15.95
C THR A 139 4.32 12.80 16.61
N ASP A 140 4.63 11.98 17.62
CA ASP A 140 5.92 11.93 18.32
C ASP A 140 7.12 11.58 17.40
N LEU A 141 6.86 10.97 16.25
CA LEU A 141 7.85 10.64 15.24
C LEU A 141 7.85 11.64 14.08
N ILE A 142 6.68 12.20 13.71
CA ILE A 142 6.55 13.17 12.62
C ILE A 142 7.52 14.34 12.80
N GLU A 143 7.56 14.94 14.00
CA GLU A 143 8.43 16.08 14.30
C GLU A 143 9.92 15.79 14.09
N ARG A 144 10.34 14.52 14.24
CA ARG A 144 11.75 14.13 14.12
C ARG A 144 12.29 14.29 12.71
N PHE A 145 11.41 14.27 11.71
CA PHE A 145 11.76 14.40 10.30
C PHE A 145 11.96 15.85 9.84
N PHE A 146 11.73 16.83 10.72
CA PHE A 146 11.95 18.25 10.46
C PHE A 146 13.19 18.76 11.20
N ASN A 147 13.92 19.66 10.55
CA ASN A 147 14.95 20.49 11.18
C ASN A 147 14.29 21.66 11.90
N SER A 148 15.04 22.32 12.79
CA SER A 148 14.55 23.50 13.53
C SER A 148 14.17 24.69 12.63
N ASP A 149 14.60 24.70 11.37
CA ASP A 149 14.25 25.71 10.38
C ASP A 149 13.04 25.31 9.50
N GLY A 150 12.37 24.19 9.81
CA GLY A 150 11.22 23.68 9.07
C GLY A 150 11.56 22.92 7.78
N THR A 151 12.86 22.74 7.47
CA THR A 151 13.29 21.91 6.35
C THR A 151 13.19 20.42 6.68
N LEU A 152 12.90 19.58 5.70
CA LEU A 152 12.88 18.13 5.90
C LEU A 152 14.31 17.58 6.00
N LYS A 153 14.49 16.64 6.93
CA LYS A 153 15.70 15.81 6.98
C LYS A 153 15.65 14.72 5.90
N PRO A 154 16.80 14.21 5.42
CA PRO A 154 16.83 13.12 4.43
C PRO A 154 16.04 11.86 4.84
N GLU A 155 15.97 11.58 6.15
CA GLU A 155 15.22 10.45 6.72
C GLU A 155 13.71 10.57 6.55
N ALA A 156 13.19 11.75 6.21
CA ALA A 156 11.77 11.93 5.85
C ALA A 156 11.36 11.04 4.66
N GLY A 157 12.34 10.60 3.86
CA GLY A 157 12.18 9.67 2.76
C GLY A 157 11.79 10.36 1.46
N THR A 158 11.49 9.53 0.46
CA THR A 158 11.14 9.94 -0.90
C THR A 158 9.78 9.38 -1.31
N ILE A 159 9.20 9.90 -2.39
CA ILE A 159 8.04 9.29 -3.03
C ILE A 159 8.55 8.23 -4.01
N ASN A 160 8.33 6.94 -3.73
CA ASN A 160 9.06 5.85 -4.39
C ASN A 160 8.25 4.56 -4.71
N TRP A 161 6.92 4.61 -4.89
CA TRP A 161 6.06 3.41 -5.07
C TRP A 161 5.07 3.49 -6.25
N PRO A 162 4.76 2.40 -7.01
CA PRO A 162 4.93 0.96 -6.72
C PRO A 162 6.22 0.27 -7.12
N TRP A 163 7.03 0.87 -7.98
CA TRP A 163 8.09 0.12 -8.65
C TRP A 163 9.48 0.29 -8.01
N GLY A 164 9.57 1.02 -6.89
CA GLY A 164 10.67 1.02 -5.92
C GLY A 164 11.99 1.63 -6.40
N ASP A 165 12.44 1.26 -7.60
CA ASP A 165 13.75 1.55 -8.16
C ASP A 165 13.73 1.29 -9.68
N LEU A 166 14.42 2.14 -10.45
CA LEU A 166 14.69 1.89 -11.87
C LEU A 166 15.37 0.52 -12.08
N HIS A 167 16.18 0.04 -11.14
CA HIS A 167 16.78 -1.28 -11.19
C HIS A 167 15.73 -2.41 -11.14
N VAL A 168 14.69 -2.26 -10.32
CA VAL A 168 13.57 -3.21 -10.27
C VAL A 168 12.78 -3.18 -11.58
N ILE A 169 12.54 -1.99 -12.13
CA ILE A 169 11.87 -1.84 -13.44
C ILE A 169 12.71 -2.48 -14.56
N GLN A 170 14.03 -2.28 -14.58
CA GLN A 170 14.92 -2.85 -15.60
C GLN A 170 14.95 -4.37 -15.57
N ASN A 171 14.96 -4.96 -14.38
CA ASN A 171 14.96 -6.42 -14.18
C ASN A 171 13.56 -7.04 -14.14
N SER A 172 12.51 -6.23 -14.31
CA SER A 172 11.14 -6.71 -14.41
C SER A 172 10.90 -7.45 -15.73
N ASN A 173 9.76 -8.13 -15.79
CA ASN A 173 9.30 -8.82 -17.00
C ASN A 173 8.43 -7.95 -17.91
N PHE A 174 8.36 -6.64 -17.68
CA PHE A 174 7.67 -5.75 -18.62
C PHE A 174 8.36 -5.80 -19.98
N ASP A 175 7.59 -5.65 -21.05
CA ASP A 175 8.15 -5.45 -22.38
C ASP A 175 8.91 -4.10 -22.43
N PRO A 176 9.75 -3.85 -23.45
CA PRO A 176 10.53 -2.62 -23.52
C PRO A 176 9.68 -1.34 -23.41
N ALA A 177 8.46 -1.36 -23.98
CA ALA A 177 7.53 -0.23 -23.91
C ALA A 177 7.00 -0.02 -22.47
N GLY A 178 6.58 -1.07 -21.78
CA GLY A 178 6.13 -1.02 -20.39
C GLY A 178 7.25 -0.59 -19.44
N LYS A 179 8.48 -1.09 -19.62
CA LYS A 179 9.64 -0.62 -18.86
C LYS A 179 9.90 0.87 -19.05
N GLN A 180 9.82 1.36 -20.29
CA GLN A 180 9.99 2.77 -20.59
C GLN A 180 8.89 3.64 -19.96
N GLN A 181 7.63 3.22 -20.03
CA GLN A 181 6.51 3.93 -19.39
C GLN A 181 6.67 4.00 -17.87
N LEU A 182 7.07 2.90 -17.23
CA LEU A 182 7.29 2.87 -15.79
C LEU A 182 8.50 3.69 -15.36
N ALA A 183 9.60 3.65 -16.13
CA ALA A 183 10.77 4.49 -15.89
C ALA A 183 10.42 5.98 -16.04
N ALA A 184 9.55 6.35 -16.99
CA ALA A 184 9.05 7.71 -17.14
C ALA A 184 8.18 8.13 -15.94
N LYS A 185 7.27 7.26 -15.48
CA LYS A 185 6.44 7.50 -14.28
C LYS A 185 7.30 7.63 -13.01
N PHE A 186 8.36 6.83 -12.88
CA PHE A 186 9.32 6.94 -11.79
C PHE A 186 10.07 8.28 -11.85
N SER A 187 10.54 8.67 -13.04
CA SER A 187 11.28 9.93 -13.24
C SER A 187 10.41 11.17 -13.06
N SER A 188 9.09 11.05 -13.17
CA SER A 188 8.16 12.15 -12.94
C SER A 188 7.82 12.35 -11.46
N TRP A 189 8.24 11.45 -10.57
CA TRP A 189 8.07 11.66 -9.13
C TRP A 189 9.04 12.72 -8.64
N THR A 190 8.48 13.68 -7.93
CA THR A 190 9.24 14.72 -7.27
C THR A 190 9.57 14.29 -5.84
N ASN A 191 10.79 14.59 -5.44
CA ASN A 191 11.25 14.49 -4.06
C ASN A 191 11.43 15.88 -3.45
N ASP A 192 10.72 16.87 -3.99
CA ASP A 192 10.66 18.18 -3.36
C ASP A 192 9.94 18.10 -2.02
N ARG A 193 10.32 19.02 -1.13
CA ARG A 193 9.80 19.11 0.23
C ARG A 193 8.28 19.12 0.27
N GLN A 194 7.63 19.93 -0.56
CA GLN A 194 6.20 20.13 -0.52
C GLN A 194 5.45 18.85 -0.89
N SER A 195 5.91 18.15 -1.93
CA SER A 195 5.32 16.88 -2.32
C SER A 195 5.46 15.79 -1.25
N ILE A 196 6.60 15.72 -0.55
CA ILE A 196 6.78 14.75 0.55
C ILE A 196 5.82 15.03 1.71
N ILE A 197 5.71 16.29 2.13
CA ILE A 197 4.79 16.70 3.21
C ILE A 197 3.34 16.46 2.81
N ASN A 198 2.95 16.84 1.59
CA ASN A 198 1.61 16.60 1.06
C ASN A 198 1.30 15.11 0.98
N ASN A 199 2.26 14.27 0.56
CA ASN A 199 2.10 12.81 0.54
C ASN A 199 1.81 12.28 1.94
N ALA A 200 2.63 12.64 2.93
CA ALA A 200 2.41 12.25 4.32
C ALA A 200 1.05 12.73 4.86
N PHE A 201 0.64 13.96 4.52
CA PHE A 201 -0.66 14.50 4.89
C PHE A 201 -1.81 13.65 4.34
N VAL A 202 -1.74 13.24 3.07
CA VAL A 202 -2.74 12.35 2.48
C VAL A 202 -2.78 10.99 3.20
N TYR A 203 -1.64 10.42 3.60
CA TYR A 203 -1.64 9.19 4.41
C TYR A 203 -2.30 9.39 5.79
N ALA A 204 -2.03 10.50 6.49
CA ALA A 204 -2.72 10.80 7.74
C ALA A 204 -4.24 10.91 7.56
N CYS A 205 -4.69 11.51 6.45
CA CYS A 205 -6.11 11.61 6.11
C CYS A 205 -6.72 10.23 5.77
N MET A 206 -6.01 9.43 4.96
CA MET A 206 -6.41 8.10 4.53
C MET A 206 -6.71 7.16 5.70
N HIS A 207 -5.97 7.31 6.80
CA HIS A 207 -6.13 6.50 8.02
C HIS A 207 -6.84 7.24 9.16
N GLY A 208 -7.38 8.45 8.90
CA GLY A 208 -8.20 9.18 9.87
C GLY A 208 -7.45 9.77 11.07
N HIS A 209 -6.12 9.92 10.99
CA HIS A 209 -5.29 10.45 12.07
C HIS A 209 -5.29 12.00 12.08
N MET A 210 -6.32 12.59 12.69
CA MET A 210 -6.53 14.05 12.69
C MET A 210 -5.38 14.85 13.31
N ASP A 211 -4.78 14.38 14.41
CA ASP A 211 -3.66 15.09 15.05
C ASP A 211 -2.41 15.12 14.16
N ALA A 212 -2.13 14.01 13.47
CA ALA A 212 -1.04 13.94 12.49
C ALA A 212 -1.33 14.82 11.26
N ALA A 213 -2.57 14.82 10.76
CA ALA A 213 -2.98 15.68 9.66
C ALA A 213 -2.87 17.16 10.05
N ASN A 214 -3.27 17.53 11.27
CA ASN A 214 -3.13 18.89 11.79
C ASN A 214 -1.67 19.34 11.86
N LEU A 215 -0.81 18.52 12.47
CA LEU A 215 0.62 18.81 12.57
C LEU A 215 1.25 19.01 11.17
N LEU A 216 0.88 18.17 10.20
CA LEU A 216 1.40 18.31 8.84
C LEU A 216 0.90 19.59 8.14
N LEU A 217 -0.34 20.04 8.41
CA LEU A 217 -0.82 21.35 7.93
C LEU A 217 -0.01 22.50 8.55
N GLU A 218 0.35 22.42 9.83
CA GLU A 218 1.21 23.40 10.51
C GLU A 218 2.62 23.43 9.90
N GLU A 219 3.14 22.26 9.49
CA GLU A 219 4.42 22.13 8.76
C GLU A 219 4.33 22.50 7.26
N GLY A 220 3.17 22.96 6.81
CA GLY A 220 2.95 23.53 5.49
C GLY A 220 2.36 22.57 4.46
N ALA A 221 1.76 21.45 4.86
CA ALA A 221 0.92 20.65 3.97
C ALA A 221 -0.22 21.50 3.40
N GLN A 222 -0.60 21.23 2.16
CA GLN A 222 -1.73 21.90 1.53
C GLN A 222 -2.97 21.00 1.61
N VAL A 223 -4.07 21.52 2.16
CA VAL A 223 -5.31 20.76 2.38
C VAL A 223 -5.87 20.13 1.09
N ASN A 224 -5.71 20.82 -0.04
CA ASN A 224 -6.17 20.42 -1.38
C ASN A 224 -5.05 19.81 -2.24
N ALA A 225 -3.95 19.36 -1.64
CA ALA A 225 -2.85 18.74 -2.38
C ALA A 225 -3.27 17.44 -3.05
N ILE A 226 -2.72 17.21 -4.25
CA ILE A 226 -2.77 15.92 -4.97
C ILE A 226 -1.32 15.44 -5.18
N PRO A 227 -0.67 14.89 -4.14
CA PRO A 227 0.70 14.40 -4.26
C PRO A 227 0.79 13.17 -5.17
N GLY A 228 1.98 12.95 -5.74
CA GLY A 228 2.29 11.70 -6.44
C GLY A 228 2.38 10.50 -5.48
N GLY A 229 2.63 9.32 -6.05
CA GLY A 229 2.77 8.07 -5.30
C GLY A 229 1.46 7.32 -5.04
N PHE A 230 0.39 7.67 -5.76
CA PHE A 230 -0.89 6.97 -5.72
C PHE A 230 -1.39 6.62 -7.13
N ASP A 231 -2.19 5.56 -7.24
CA ASP A 231 -2.79 5.14 -8.51
C ASP A 231 -3.93 6.06 -8.97
N TYR A 232 -4.51 6.80 -8.02
CA TYR A 232 -5.52 7.82 -8.24
C TYR A 232 -4.91 9.23 -8.15
N SER A 233 -5.68 10.28 -8.43
CA SER A 233 -5.32 11.70 -8.25
C SER A 233 -6.27 12.38 -7.26
N GLY A 234 -6.46 11.77 -6.09
CA GLY A 234 -7.31 12.28 -5.01
C GLY A 234 -6.56 13.16 -4.00
N THR A 235 -7.31 14.05 -3.33
CA THR A 235 -6.85 14.82 -2.16
C THR A 235 -7.01 14.01 -0.87
N GLY A 236 -6.51 14.55 0.26
CA GLY A 236 -6.78 13.96 1.58
C GLY A 236 -8.28 13.74 1.85
N LEU A 237 -9.14 14.63 1.35
CA LEU A 237 -10.60 14.50 1.50
C LEU A 237 -11.16 13.31 0.71
N HIS A 238 -10.65 13.05 -0.51
CA HIS A 238 -11.03 11.88 -1.30
C HIS A 238 -10.71 10.59 -0.55
N TYR A 239 -9.47 10.46 -0.03
CA TYR A 239 -9.04 9.26 0.67
C TYR A 239 -9.72 9.06 2.03
N ALA A 240 -9.98 10.14 2.78
CA ALA A 240 -10.75 10.06 4.02
C ALA A 240 -12.20 9.60 3.76
N ALA A 241 -12.80 10.08 2.67
CA ALA A 241 -14.14 9.71 2.26
C ALA A 241 -14.24 8.25 1.79
N LEU A 242 -13.29 7.81 0.96
CA LEU A 242 -13.19 6.42 0.48
C LEU A 242 -13.04 5.40 1.62
N ASN A 243 -12.34 5.77 2.69
CA ASN A 243 -12.06 4.87 3.82
C ASN A 243 -13.00 5.06 5.02
N GLY A 244 -14.08 5.85 4.87
CA GLY A 244 -15.12 5.90 5.90
C GLY A 244 -14.80 6.79 7.11
N HIS A 245 -13.81 7.67 7.01
CA HIS A 245 -13.38 8.50 8.13
C HIS A 245 -14.21 9.78 8.28
N ARG A 246 -15.46 9.64 8.74
CA ARG A 246 -16.43 10.75 8.86
C ARG A 246 -15.87 11.97 9.61
N ALA A 247 -15.23 11.78 10.77
CA ALA A 247 -14.65 12.87 11.56
C ALA A 247 -13.50 13.59 10.83
N MET A 248 -12.66 12.83 10.11
CA MET A 248 -11.60 13.41 9.26
C MET A 248 -12.20 14.23 8.11
N VAL A 249 -13.30 13.77 7.50
CA VAL A 249 -14.02 14.52 6.47
C VAL A 249 -14.50 15.88 7.00
N GLU A 250 -15.12 15.93 8.18
CA GLU A 250 -15.52 17.20 8.81
C GLU A 250 -14.33 18.11 9.08
N PHE A 251 -13.27 17.53 9.67
CA PHE A 251 -12.04 18.24 9.96
C PHE A 251 -11.46 18.88 8.69
N LEU A 252 -11.36 18.14 7.59
CA LEU A 252 -10.81 18.64 6.34
C LEU A 252 -11.66 19.77 5.74
N ILE A 253 -12.99 19.67 5.79
CA ILE A 253 -13.88 20.76 5.35
C ILE A 253 -13.69 22.01 6.22
N GLN A 254 -13.58 21.85 7.54
CA GLN A 254 -13.27 22.97 8.45
C GLN A 254 -11.90 23.60 8.15
N ARG A 255 -10.94 22.84 7.60
CA ARG A 255 -9.64 23.33 7.14
C ARG A 255 -9.65 23.86 5.70
N GLY A 256 -10.82 23.98 5.07
CA GLY A 256 -10.97 24.56 3.73
C GLY A 256 -10.73 23.58 2.59
N ALA A 257 -10.92 22.28 2.83
CA ALA A 257 -10.91 21.30 1.73
C ALA A 257 -12.03 21.60 0.72
N ASP A 258 -11.69 21.58 -0.56
CA ASP A 258 -12.64 21.76 -1.65
C ASP A 258 -13.39 20.44 -1.90
N ILE A 259 -14.68 20.43 -1.56
CA ILE A 259 -15.56 19.26 -1.73
C ILE A 259 -15.91 18.97 -3.19
N HIS A 260 -15.62 19.89 -4.13
CA HIS A 260 -15.96 19.77 -5.54
C HIS A 260 -14.77 19.36 -6.42
N MET A 261 -13.56 19.30 -5.86
CA MET A 261 -12.39 18.81 -6.59
C MET A 261 -12.66 17.41 -7.11
N LYS A 262 -12.31 17.17 -8.38
CA LYS A 262 -12.45 15.86 -9.01
C LYS A 262 -11.09 15.23 -9.18
N ASP A 263 -11.02 13.93 -8.90
CA ASP A 263 -9.92 13.11 -9.36
C ASP A 263 -9.81 13.19 -10.89
N GLU A 264 -8.66 13.63 -11.40
CA GLU A 264 -8.41 13.81 -12.84
C GLU A 264 -8.39 12.50 -13.65
N LYS A 265 -8.13 11.35 -13.03
CA LYS A 265 -8.04 10.04 -13.69
C LYS A 265 -9.40 9.36 -13.81
N VAL A 266 -10.25 9.45 -12.79
CA VAL A 266 -11.58 8.80 -12.75
C VAL A 266 -12.76 9.77 -12.80
N GLY A 267 -12.52 11.07 -12.66
CA GLY A 267 -13.53 12.12 -12.77
C GLY A 267 -14.50 12.22 -11.58
N ALA A 268 -14.20 11.53 -10.47
CA ALA A 268 -15.07 11.44 -9.30
C ALA A 268 -14.70 12.48 -8.22
N SER A 269 -15.70 13.03 -7.54
CA SER A 269 -15.53 13.90 -6.37
C SER A 269 -15.32 13.09 -5.08
N PRO A 270 -15.02 13.71 -3.93
CA PRO A 270 -14.96 13.02 -2.65
C PRO A 270 -16.25 12.27 -2.30
N ALA A 271 -17.42 12.82 -2.65
CA ALA A 271 -18.70 12.14 -2.45
C ALA A 271 -18.81 10.87 -3.31
N GLY A 272 -18.32 10.91 -4.55
CA GLY A 272 -18.23 9.73 -5.41
C GLY A 272 -17.27 8.67 -4.87
N TRP A 273 -16.17 9.09 -4.24
CA TRP A 273 -15.24 8.17 -3.56
C TRP A 273 -15.85 7.54 -2.32
N ALA A 274 -16.61 8.29 -1.51
CA ALA A 274 -17.39 7.73 -0.40
C ALA A 274 -18.39 6.68 -0.89
N ASP A 275 -19.10 6.95 -1.98
CA ASP A 275 -20.05 5.99 -2.56
C ASP A 275 -19.34 4.71 -3.03
N TYR A 276 -18.21 4.85 -3.74
CA TYR A 276 -17.38 3.72 -4.16
C TYR A 276 -16.82 2.91 -2.98
N GLY A 277 -16.45 3.59 -1.89
CA GLY A 277 -16.02 2.96 -0.63
C GLY A 277 -17.15 2.32 0.18
N GLY A 278 -18.42 2.53 -0.19
CA GLY A 278 -19.57 2.01 0.53
C GLY A 278 -19.95 2.81 1.78
N HIS A 279 -19.69 4.13 1.79
CA HIS A 279 -19.95 5.06 2.89
C HIS A 279 -21.04 6.08 2.52
N PRO A 280 -22.31 5.65 2.33
CA PRO A 280 -23.39 6.53 1.88
C PRO A 280 -23.66 7.70 2.84
N GLU A 281 -23.42 7.53 4.14
CA GLU A 281 -23.56 8.59 5.15
C GLU A 281 -22.55 9.74 4.95
N ILE A 282 -21.34 9.43 4.49
CA ILE A 282 -20.33 10.43 4.17
C ILE A 282 -20.67 11.11 2.85
N ARG A 283 -21.08 10.32 1.84
CA ARG A 283 -21.56 10.85 0.55
C ARG A 283 -22.69 11.85 0.77
N ASP A 284 -23.70 11.47 1.54
CA ASP A 284 -24.88 12.31 1.79
C ASP A 284 -24.51 13.58 2.56
N TYR A 285 -23.60 13.48 3.52
CA TYR A 285 -23.07 14.66 4.20
C TYR A 285 -22.31 15.60 3.26
N LEU A 286 -21.45 15.06 2.39
CA LEU A 286 -20.69 15.85 1.42
C LEU A 286 -21.63 16.55 0.44
N ASN A 287 -22.66 15.86 -0.06
CA ASN A 287 -23.67 16.43 -0.95
C ASN A 287 -24.55 17.49 -0.26
N ALA A 288 -24.93 17.28 1.00
CA ALA A 288 -25.69 18.27 1.77
C ALA A 288 -24.86 19.51 2.12
N SER A 289 -23.54 19.34 2.25
CA SER A 289 -22.61 20.46 2.43
C SER A 289 -22.49 21.32 1.17
N GLU A 290 -22.97 20.85 0.01
CA GLU A 290 -23.02 21.61 -1.25
C GLU A 290 -24.18 22.63 -1.28
N THR A 291 -25.30 22.35 -0.60
CA THR A 291 -26.53 23.17 -0.71
C THR A 291 -26.59 24.34 0.28
N GLY A 292 -25.62 24.46 1.19
CA GLY A 292 -25.58 25.51 2.21
C GLY A 292 -26.57 25.30 3.35
N ASP A 293 -27.20 24.13 3.46
CA ASP A 293 -28.27 23.84 4.43
C ASP A 293 -27.78 23.60 5.88
N LEU A 294 -26.52 23.89 6.20
CA LEU A 294 -25.89 23.65 7.51
C LEU A 294 -25.34 24.92 8.20
N LEU A 295 -25.75 26.12 7.76
CA LEU A 295 -25.53 27.39 8.46
C LEU A 295 -26.88 28.02 8.85
#